data_AF-X1HYV1-F1
#
_entry.id   AF-X1HYV1-F1
#
_cell.length_a   1.000
_cell.length_b   1.000
_cell.length_c   1.000
_cell.angle_alpha   90.00
_cell.angle_beta   90.00
_cell.angle_gamma   90.00
#
_symmetry.space_group_name_H-M   'P 1'
#
loop_
_entity.id
_entity.type
_entity.pdbx_description
1 polymer ?
#
loop_
_entity_poly.entity_id
_entity_poly.type
_entity_poly.pdbx_seq_one_letter_code
_entity_poly.pdbx_strand_id
1 'polypeptide(L)' 'MFCKNCGNKNEENWKICPNCGSKANEFIMDQQDWINLSLILFYIGAGCLFISILFIIGFEHG' A
#
# COMPACT_ATOMS: atom_id res chain seq x y z
N MET A 1 7.93 4.43 24.90
CA MET A 1 8.67 4.17 23.64
C MET A 1 10.11 4.64 23.84
N PHE A 2 11.08 4.22 23.03
CA PHE A 2 12.44 4.81 23.02
C PHE A 2 12.68 5.48 21.66
N CYS A 3 13.34 6.63 21.66
CA CYS A 3 13.69 7.34 20.43
C CYS A 3 14.67 6.49 19.61
N LYS A 4 14.34 6.23 18.34
CA LYS A 4 15.22 5.46 17.44
C LYS A 4 16.52 6.19 17.08
N ASN A 5 16.58 7.51 17.26
CA ASN A 5 17.74 8.32 16.93
C ASN A 5 18.76 8.40 18.08
N CYS A 6 18.29 8.58 19.32
CA CYS A 6 19.18 8.80 20.48
C CYS A 6 19.03 7.79 21.62
N GLY A 7 18.08 6.86 21.54
CA GLY A 7 17.86 5.83 22.56
C GLY A 7 17.19 6.32 23.85
N ASN A 8 16.89 7.61 24.00
CA ASN A 8 16.21 8.13 25.17
C ASN A 8 14.73 7.73 25.22
N LYS A 9 14.19 7.62 26.45
CA LYS A 9 12.76 7.34 26.66
C LYS A 9 11.92 8.45 26.04
N ASN A 10 11.03 8.06 25.13
CA ASN A 10 10.11 8.93 24.41
C ASN A 10 8.68 8.56 24.78
N GLU A 11 7.83 9.56 24.95
CA GLU A 11 6.39 9.32 25.09
C GLU A 11 5.75 9.11 23.72
N GLU A 12 4.68 8.33 23.68
CA GLU A 12 4.02 7.90 22.44
C GLU A 12 3.42 9.07 21.64
N ASN A 13 3.10 10.18 22.31
CA ASN A 13 2.45 11.36 21.71
C ASN A 13 3.43 12.50 21.35
N TRP A 14 4.74 12.31 21.54
CA TRP A 14 5.71 13.38 21.26
C TRP A 14 6.03 13.46 19.77
N LYS A 15 5.67 14.57 19.13
CA LYS A 15 5.99 14.85 17.72
C LYS A 15 7.50 15.05 17.47
N ILE A 16 8.23 15.52 18.48
CA ILE A 16 9.66 15.81 18.41
C ILE A 16 10.29 15.31 19.71
N CYS A 17 11.41 14.59 19.60
CA CYS A 17 12.16 14.14 20.76
C CYS A 17 12.86 15.34 21.41
N PRO A 18 12.57 15.69 22.68
CA PRO A 18 13.18 16.85 23.35
C PRO A 18 14.67 16.66 23.64
N ASN A 19 15.18 15.44 23.58
CA ASN A 19 16.59 15.15 23.84
C ASN A 19 17.50 15.35 22.62
N CYS A 20 17.00 15.15 21.40
CA CYS A 20 17.83 15.20 20.19
C CYS A 20 17.22 15.99 19.03
N GLY A 21 15.96 16.42 19.14
CA GLY A 21 15.26 17.17 18.10
C GLY A 21 14.75 16.30 16.93
N SER A 22 14.94 14.98 16.95
CA SER A 22 14.41 14.12 15.89
C SER A 22 12.88 14.12 15.93
N LYS A 23 12.23 14.32 14.79
CA LYS A 23 10.79 14.12 14.66
C LYS A 23 10.47 12.65 14.97
N ALA A 24 9.53 12.40 15.87
CA ALA A 24 8.96 11.06 15.98
C ALA A 24 8.20 10.85 14.68
N ASN A 25 8.66 9.90 13.86
CA ASN A 25 8.10 9.59 12.55
C ASN A 25 6.62 9.91 12.55
N GLU A 26 6.26 11.00 11.89
CA GLU A 26 4.88 11.34 11.65
C GLU A 26 4.23 10.08 11.10
N PHE A 27 3.06 9.71 11.63
CA PHE A 27 2.30 8.59 11.09
C PHE A 27 2.25 8.79 9.58
N ILE A 28 3.05 8.00 8.86
CA ILE A 28 2.88 7.81 7.44
C ILE A 28 1.52 7.13 7.40
N MET A 29 0.46 7.93 7.26
CA MET A 29 -0.79 7.41 6.75
C MET A 29 -0.39 6.84 5.39
N ASP A 30 -0.23 5.52 5.36
CA ASP A 30 0.12 4.79 4.17
C ASP A 30 -0.93 5.14 3.10
N GLN A 31 -0.50 5.93 2.12
CA GLN A 31 -1.24 6.20 0.91
C GLN A 31 -0.77 5.22 -0.18
N GLN A 32 -0.45 3.97 0.16
CA GLN A 32 -0.01 2.96 -0.79
C GLN A 32 -1.12 1.93 -1.11
N ASP A 33 -2.37 2.23 -0.78
CA ASP A 33 -3.53 1.39 -1.14
C ASP A 33 -4.27 1.85 -2.41
N TRP A 34 -4.16 3.14 -2.80
CA TRP A 34 -4.99 3.73 -3.86
C TRP A 34 -4.59 3.30 -5.29
N ILE A 35 -3.32 2.96 -5.48
CA ILE A 35 -2.79 2.49 -6.78
C ILE A 35 -3.25 1.05 -7.05
N ASN A 36 -3.35 0.21 -6.01
CA ASN A 36 -3.75 -1.18 -6.12
C ASN A 36 -5.22 -1.31 -6.53
N LEU A 37 -6.12 -0.46 -6.01
CA LEU A 37 -7.54 -0.50 -6.36
C LEU A 37 -7.77 -0.21 -7.86
N SER A 38 -7.06 0.76 -8.42
CA SER A 38 -7.15 1.09 -9.85
C SER A 38 -6.63 -0.04 -10.74
N LEU A 39 -5.53 -0.69 -10.34
CA LEU A 39 -4.97 -1.84 -11.04
C LEU A 39 -5.89 -3.07 -10.97
N ILE A 40 -6.49 -3.32 -9.80
CA ILE A 40 -7.43 -4.43 -9.57
C ILE A 40 -8.67 -4.27 -10.45
N LEU A 41 -9.25 -3.06 -10.52
CA LEU A 41 -10.40 -2.79 -11.39
C LEU A 41 -10.06 -2.98 -12.86
N PHE A 42 -8.86 -2.58 -13.29
CA PHE A 42 -8.39 -2.80 -14.65
C PHE A 42 -8.21 -4.30 -14.96
N TYR A 43 -7.64 -5.07 -14.02
CA TYR A 43 -7.40 -6.50 -14.20
C TYR A 43 -8.68 -7.33 -14.23
N ILE A 44 -9.70 -6.95 -13.44
CA ILE A 44 -11.03 -7.58 -13.49
C ILE A 44 -11.69 -7.30 -14.86
N GLY A 45 -11.62 -6.07 -15.35
CA GLY A 45 -12.16 -5.71 -16.68
C GLY A 45 -11.45 -6.41 -17.84
N ALA A 46 -10.11 -6.42 -17.83
CA ALA A 46 -9.31 -7.10 -18.85
C ALA A 46 -9.48 -8.63 -18.79
N GLY A 47 -9.59 -9.20 -17.59
CA GLY A 47 -9.83 -10.62 -17.38
C GLY A 47 -11.15 -11.09 -17.97
N CYS A 48 -12.23 -10.33 -17.82
CA CYS A 48 -13.51 -10.65 -18.45
C CYS A 48 -13.42 -10.70 -19.98
N LEU A 49 -12.77 -9.70 -20.61
CA LEU A 49 -12.56 -9.69 -22.06
C LEU A 49 -11.73 -10.88 -22.52
N PHE A 50 -10.66 -11.20 -21.78
CA PHE A 50 -9.78 -12.32 -22.10
C PHE A 50 -10.51 -13.67 -22.01
N ILE A 51 -11.32 -13.89 -20.97
CA ILE A 51 -12.11 -15.11 -20.80
C ILE A 51 -13.15 -15.25 -21.93
N SER A 52 -13.81 -14.17 -22.32
CA SER A 52 -14.75 -14.19 -23.46
C SER A 52 -14.04 -14.55 -24.78
N ILE A 53 -12.84 -14.02 -25.02
CA ILE A 53 -12.04 -14.35 -26.20
C ILE A 53 -11.61 -15.82 -26.18
N LEU A 54 -11.13 -16.31 -25.03
CA LEU A 54 -10.76 -17.73 -24.84
C LEU A 54 -11.95 -18.68 -25.09
N PHE A 55 -13.16 -18.28 -24.69
CA PHE A 55 -14.36 -19.07 -24.93
C PHE A 55 -14.73 -19.12 -26.42
N ILE A 56 -14.58 -18.00 -27.13
CA ILE A 56 -14.83 -17.92 -28.58
C ILE A 56 -13.84 -18.81 -29.35
N ILE A 57 -12.54 -18.67 -29.08
CA ILE A 57 -11.51 -19.47 -29.77
C ILE A 57 -11.51 -20.94 -29.35
N GLY A 58 -11.90 -21.24 -28.11
CA GLY A 58 -11.97 -22.61 -27.58
C GLY A 58 -13.13 -23.41 -28.15
N PHE A 59 -14.18 -22.76 -28.64
CA PHE A 59 -15.32 -23.40 -29.26
C PHE A 59 -15.05 -23.86 -30.71
N GLU A 60 -14.00 -23.36 -31.35
CA GLU A 60 -13.66 -23.67 -32.75
C GLU A 60 -12.86 -24.99 -32.91
N HIS A 61 -12.36 -25.54 -31.80
CA HIS A 61 -11.51 -26.75 -31.79
C HIS A 61 -12.11 -27.92 -30.98
N GLY A 62 -13.40 -27.89 -30.65
CA GLY A 62 -14.14 -28.96 -29.96
C GLY A 62 -15.05 -29.76 -30.89
#